data_AF-A0A967CZ18-F1
#
_entry.id   AF-A0A967CZ18-F1
#
_cell.length_a   1.000
_cell.length_b   1.000
_cell.length_c   1.000
_cell.angle_alpha   90.00
_cell.angle_beta   90.00
_cell.angle_gamma   90.00
#
_symmetry.space_group_name_H-M   'P 1'
#
loop_
_entity.id
_entity.type
_entity.pdbx_description
1 polymer ?
#
loop_
_entity_poly.entity_id
_entity_poly.type
_entity_poly.pdbx_seq_one_letter_code
_entity_poly.pdbx_strand_id
1 'polypeptide(L)' 'EGRLFKRDIAGEFLDTHPDFKLVDSGFVYYRDPTMHPDDMTWFLMEKKVS' A
#
# COMPACT_ATOMS: atom_id res chain seq x y z
N GLU A 1 21.29 5.34 11.11
CA GLU A 1 20.41 5.72 10.01
C GLU A 1 20.15 4.49 9.16
N GLY A 2 18.93 3.97 9.19
CA GLY A 2 18.61 2.65 8.65
C GLY A 2 17.17 2.66 8.17
N ARG A 3 16.93 3.38 7.08
CA ARG A 3 15.64 3.32 6.41
C ARG A 3 15.66 2.06 5.54
N LEU A 4 15.09 0.98 6.06
CA LEU A 4 14.65 -0.17 5.27
C LEU A 4 13.51 0.32 4.37
N PHE A 5 13.84 1.15 3.39
CA PHE A 5 12.87 1.52 2.38
C PHE A 5 12.64 0.28 1.52
N LYS A 6 11.62 -0.50 1.88
CA LYS A 6 10.93 -1.33 0.91
C LYS A 6 10.64 -0.45 -0.30
N ARG A 7 10.79 -1.02 -1.49
CA ARG A 7 10.37 -0.41 -2.75
C ARG A 7 8.98 0.21 -2.57
N ASP A 8 8.83 1.48 -2.91
CA ASP A 8 7.54 2.18 -2.83
C ASP A 8 6.68 1.81 -4.04
N ILE A 9 6.07 0.63 -3.98
CA ILE A 9 5.25 0.08 -5.08
C ILE A 9 4.05 0.99 -5.36
N ALA A 10 3.46 1.59 -4.31
CA ALA A 10 2.32 2.49 -4.46
C ALA A 10 2.72 3.80 -5.14
N GLY A 11 3.83 4.41 -4.71
CA GLY A 11 4.39 5.60 -5.33
C GLY A 11 4.76 5.37 -6.80
N GLU A 12 5.51 4.31 -7.10
CA GLU A 12 5.88 3.96 -8.48
C GLU A 12 4.66 3.73 -9.38
N PHE A 13 3.60 3.13 -8.85
CA PHE A 13 2.35 2.96 -9.57
C PHE A 13 1.67 4.29 -9.89
N LEU A 14 1.59 5.21 -8.91
CA LEU A 14 0.97 6.53 -9.07
C LEU A 14 1.78 7.43 -10.03
N ASP A 15 3.10 7.35 -10.02
CA ASP A 15 3.97 8.05 -10.97
C ASP A 15 3.73 7.57 -12.41
N THR A 16 3.45 6.27 -12.58
CA THR A 16 3.18 5.66 -13.89
C THR A 16 1.72 5.87 -14.35
N HIS A 17 0.77 5.99 -13.41
CA HIS A 17 -0.67 6.08 -13.67
C HIS A 17 -1.27 7.30 -12.97
N PRO A 18 -1.07 8.53 -13.49
CA PRO A 18 -1.50 9.77 -12.84
C PRO A 18 -3.03 9.95 -12.78
N ASP A 19 -3.79 9.10 -13.47
CA ASP A 19 -5.25 9.02 -13.39
C ASP A 19 -5.74 8.29 -12.13
N PHE A 20 -4.85 7.63 -11.38
CA PHE A 20 -5.19 7.02 -10.10
C PHE A 20 -4.89 7.95 -8.92
N LYS A 21 -5.63 7.75 -7.83
CA LYS A 21 -5.34 8.32 -6.51
C LYS A 21 -5.36 7.22 -5.45
N LEU A 22 -4.48 7.32 -4.46
CA LEU A 22 -4.56 6.48 -3.26
C LEU A 22 -5.76 6.93 -2.41
N VAL A 23 -6.64 6.00 -2.07
CA VAL A 23 -7.82 6.22 -1.23
C VAL A 23 -7.56 5.76 0.19
N ASP A 24 -7.00 4.57 0.33
CA ASP A 24 -6.75 3.95 1.64
C ASP A 24 -5.58 2.98 1.55
N SER A 25 -4.98 2.66 2.68
CA SER A 25 -3.84 1.74 2.77
C SER A 25 -3.78 1.08 4.14
N GLY A 26 -3.33 -0.18 4.16
CA GLY A 26 -3.24 -0.93 5.40
C GLY A 26 -2.09 -1.91 5.43
N PHE A 27 -1.72 -2.28 6.65
CA PHE A 27 -0.72 -3.29 6.95
C PHE A 27 -1.24 -4.20 8.06
N VAL A 28 -1.25 -5.50 7.81
CA VAL A 28 -1.53 -6.54 8.78
C VAL A 28 -0.20 -7.17 9.15
N TYR A 29 0.11 -7.17 10.44
CA TYR A 29 1.29 -7.80 10.98
C TYR A 29 0.94 -9.17 11.57
N TYR A 30 1.64 -10.22 11.16
CA TYR A 30 1.34 -11.60 11.58
C TYR A 30 1.45 -11.84 13.09
N ARG A 31 2.20 -10.99 13.83
CA ARG A 31 2.28 -11.08 15.30
C ARG A 31 1.19 -10.27 16.01
N ASP A 32 0.32 -9.58 15.27
CA ASP A 32 -0.86 -8.98 15.85
C ASP A 32 -1.86 -10.11 16.20
N PRO A 33 -2.13 -10.35 17.49
CA PRO A 33 -3.01 -11.44 17.91
C PRO A 33 -4.48 -11.21 17.56
N THR A 34 -4.85 -10.01 17.07
CA THR A 34 -6.23 -9.66 16.74
C THR A 34 -6.64 -10.07 15.32
N MET A 35 -5.69 -10.39 14.43
CA MET A 35 -5.91 -10.53 12.99
C MET A 35 -5.44 -11.90 12.43
N HIS A 36 -5.87 -12.20 11.20
CA HIS A 36 -5.59 -13.44 10.46
C HIS A 36 -4.07 -13.75 10.36
N PRO A 37 -3.63 -15.02 10.17
CA PRO A 37 -2.24 -15.47 10.39
C PRO A 37 -1.17 -14.90 9.45
N ASP A 38 -1.51 -14.08 8.47
CA ASP A 38 -0.62 -13.73 7.37
C ASP A 38 -0.26 -12.25 7.37
N ASP A 39 1.03 -11.96 7.10
CA ASP A 39 1.48 -10.61 6.81
C ASP A 39 0.84 -10.13 5.50
N MET A 40 0.14 -8.99 5.56
CA MET A 40 -0.50 -8.41 4.38
C MET A 40 -0.23 -6.91 4.31
N THR A 41 0.06 -6.40 3.12
CA THR A 41 0.09 -4.95 2.85
C THR A 41 -0.83 -4.71 1.66
N TRP A 42 -1.73 -3.73 1.76
CA TRP A 42 -2.67 -3.43 0.68
C TRP A 42 -2.82 -1.91 0.48
N PHE A 43 -3.16 -1.54 -0.75
CA PHE A 43 -3.40 -0.17 -1.17
C PHE A 43 -4.70 -0.13 -1.97
N LEU A 44 -5.65 0.69 -1.55
CA LEU A 44 -6.89 0.94 -2.28
C LEU A 44 -6.69 2.16 -3.18
N MET A 45 -6.76 1.96 -4.49
CA MET A 45 -6.60 3.02 -5.48
C MET A 45 -7.94 3.30 -6.16
N GLU A 46 -8.29 4.57 -6.35
CA GLU A 46 -9.42 4.99 -7.18
C GLU A 46 -8.89 5.50 -8.52
N LYS A 47 -9.48 5.00 -9.62
CA LYS A 47 -9.28 5.57 -10.94
C LYS A 47 -10.21 6.76 -11.13
N LYS A 48 -9.66 7.94 -11.41
CA LYS A 48 -10.44 9.11 -11.79
C LYS A 48 -11.00 8.87 -13.19
N VAL A 49 -12.33 8.83 -13.30
CA VAL A 49 -13.01 8.86 -14.61
C VAL A 49 -13.24 10.33 -14.93
N SER A 50 -12.50 10.84 -15.91
CA SER A 50 -12.74 12.15 -16.55
C SER A 50 -13.88 12.07 -17.55
#